data_AF-A0A2R5LC23-F1
#
_entry.id   AF-A0A2R5LC23-F1
#
_cell.length_a   1.000
_cell.length_b   1.000
_cell.length_c   1.000
_cell.angle_alpha   90.00
_cell.angle_beta   90.00
_cell.angle_gamma   90.00
#
_symmetry.space_group_name_H-M   'P 1'
#
loop_
_entity.id
_entity.type
_entity.pdbx_description
1 polymer ?
#
loop_
_entity_poly.entity_id
_entity_poly.type
_entity_poly.pdbx_seq_one_letter_code
_entity_poly.pdbx_strand_id
1 'polypeptide(L)'
;IVFDENEVVTYRFLCKQWRLHANVAKQLLKDFCVRQQLHQRKVFVWYALFRSSSFVLVPETKIERYRNRASSCHVYAVLQSRNEDPCVIYTADLKNSLRGFYKMSAIEHLR
;
A
#
# COMPACT_ATOMS: atom_id res chain seq x y z
N ILE A 1 -3.98 -12.15 4.20
CA ILE A 1 -3.91 -10.72 4.61
C ILE A 1 -4.90 -9.83 3.85
N VAL A 2 -4.70 -9.55 2.55
CA VAL A 2 -5.64 -8.67 1.79
C VAL A 2 -7.07 -9.22 1.80
N PHE A 3 -7.23 -10.53 1.55
CA PHE A 3 -8.56 -11.16 1.52
C PHE A 3 -8.98 -11.74 2.87
N ASP A 4 -8.06 -12.37 3.60
CA ASP A 4 -8.39 -13.08 4.85
C ASP A 4 -8.64 -12.13 6.02
N GLU A 5 -7.90 -11.02 6.09
CA GLU A 5 -7.99 -10.04 7.18
C GLU A 5 -8.65 -8.73 6.72
N ASN A 6 -9.01 -8.61 5.44
CA ASN A 6 -9.53 -7.40 4.81
C ASN A 6 -8.64 -6.16 5.09
N GLU A 7 -7.33 -6.38 5.19
CA GLU A 7 -6.37 -5.32 5.50
C GLU A 7 -5.99 -4.51 4.26
N VAL A 8 -5.79 -3.21 4.46
CA VAL A 8 -5.25 -2.30 3.45
C VAL A 8 -3.73 -2.49 3.43
N VAL A 9 -3.21 -3.12 2.38
CA VAL A 9 -1.78 -3.47 2.32
C VAL A 9 -1.04 -2.41 1.51
N THR A 10 -0.25 -1.58 2.19
CA THR A 10 0.64 -0.59 1.58
C THR A 10 2.04 -1.18 1.30
N TYR A 11 2.82 -0.59 0.39
CA TYR A 11 4.19 -1.06 0.17
C TYR A 11 5.03 -0.91 1.45
N ARG A 12 4.76 0.13 2.26
CA ARG A 12 5.42 0.37 3.54
C ARG A 12 5.09 -0.72 4.57
N PHE A 13 3.87 -1.26 4.54
CA PHE A 13 3.52 -2.43 5.33
C PHE A 13 4.38 -3.62 4.97
N LEU A 14 4.53 -3.94 3.68
CA LEU A 14 5.38 -5.05 3.23
C LEU A 14 6.85 -4.83 3.58
N CYS A 15 7.38 -3.61 3.42
CA CYS A 15 8.74 -3.28 3.80
C CYS A 15 9.01 -3.60 5.27
N LYS A 16 8.11 -3.19 6.18
CA LYS A 16 8.28 -3.43 7.62
C LYS A 16 8.08 -4.88 7.98
N GLN A 17 7.01 -5.51 7.46
CA GLN A 17 6.64 -6.87 7.82
C GLN A 17 7.66 -7.90 7.32
N TRP A 18 8.20 -7.71 6.13
CA TRP A 18 9.11 -8.67 5.47
C TRP A 18 10.55 -8.18 5.35
N ARG A 19 10.89 -7.03 5.94
CA ARG A 19 12.23 -6.41 5.90
C ARG A 19 12.76 -6.25 4.47
N LEU A 20 11.89 -5.81 3.57
CA LEU A 20 12.21 -5.64 2.15
C LEU A 20 12.59 -4.21 1.80
N HIS A 21 13.44 -4.06 0.78
CA HIS A 21 13.67 -2.77 0.16
C HIS A 21 12.39 -2.26 -0.53
N ALA A 22 12.18 -0.94 -0.52
CA ALA A 22 10.96 -0.31 -1.02
C ALA A 22 10.63 -0.68 -2.47
N ASN A 23 11.64 -0.76 -3.35
CA ASN A 23 11.41 -1.12 -4.75
C ASN A 23 10.93 -2.56 -4.91
N VAL A 24 11.45 -3.49 -4.09
CA VAL A 24 11.02 -4.89 -4.10
C VAL A 24 9.57 -4.99 -3.63
N ALA A 25 9.21 -4.30 -2.54
CA ALA A 25 7.83 -4.28 -2.04
C ALA A 25 6.83 -3.71 -3.07
N LYS A 26 7.19 -2.63 -3.77
CA LYS A 26 6.37 -2.06 -4.86
C LYS A 26 6.18 -3.04 -6.01
N GLN A 27 7.24 -3.75 -6.40
CA GLN A 27 7.18 -4.76 -7.45
C GLN A 27 6.30 -5.94 -7.05
N LEU A 28 6.43 -6.43 -5.80
CA LEU A 28 5.56 -7.48 -5.28
C LEU A 28 4.08 -7.09 -5.27
N LEU A 29 3.74 -5.84 -4.91
CA LEU A 29 2.35 -5.37 -4.99
C LEU A 29 1.84 -5.34 -6.43
N LYS A 30 2.66 -4.88 -7.37
CA LYS A 30 2.32 -4.89 -8.79
C LYS A 30 2.06 -6.31 -9.28
N ASP A 31 2.97 -7.23 -8.99
CA ASP A 31 2.86 -8.64 -9.40
C ASP A 31 1.66 -9.32 -8.75
N PHE A 32 1.36 -9.00 -7.49
CA PHE A 32 0.16 -9.45 -6.80
C PHE A 32 -1.11 -9.02 -7.54
N CYS A 33 -1.22 -7.74 -7.93
CA CYS A 33 -2.37 -7.23 -8.67
C CYS A 33 -2.57 -7.97 -10.00
N VAL A 34 -1.48 -8.17 -10.76
CA VAL A 34 -1.51 -8.91 -12.03
C VAL A 34 -1.99 -10.35 -11.80
N ARG A 35 -1.45 -11.05 -10.79
CA ARG A 35 -1.88 -12.41 -10.46
C ARG A 35 -3.36 -12.47 -10.04
N GLN A 36 -3.85 -11.51 -9.25
CA GLN A 36 -5.26 -11.50 -8.85
C GLN A 36 -6.18 -11.33 -10.05
N GLN A 37 -5.82 -10.46 -10.99
CA GLN A 37 -6.56 -10.30 -12.24
C GLN A 37 -6.61 -11.61 -13.05
N LEU A 38 -5.49 -12.33 -13.16
CA LEU A 38 -5.44 -13.65 -13.83
C LEU A 38 -6.35 -14.69 -13.14
N HIS A 39 -6.46 -14.63 -11.82
CA HIS A 39 -7.35 -15.48 -11.04
C HIS A 39 -8.79 -14.96 -10.92
N GLN A 40 -9.16 -13.92 -11.68
CA GLN A 40 -10.48 -13.28 -11.64
C GLN A 40 -10.89 -12.78 -10.23
N ARG A 41 -9.91 -12.53 -9.36
CA ARG A 41 -10.13 -11.97 -8.04
C ARG A 41 -10.04 -10.46 -8.12
N LYS A 42 -11.13 -9.79 -7.75
CA LYS A 42 -11.18 -8.33 -7.77
C LYS A 42 -10.42 -7.78 -6.56
N VAL A 43 -9.47 -6.91 -6.84
CA VAL A 43 -8.79 -6.05 -5.86
C VAL A 43 -8.87 -4.62 -6.35
N PHE A 44 -8.76 -3.67 -5.43
CA PHE A 44 -8.77 -2.24 -5.73
C PHE A 44 -7.39 -1.66 -5.41
N VAL A 45 -6.91 -0.81 -6.29
CA VAL A 45 -5.53 -0.32 -6.23
C VAL A 45 -5.49 1.18 -5.98
N TRP A 46 -4.57 1.60 -5.12
CA TRP A 46 -4.15 2.99 -4.99
C TRP A 46 -2.76 3.17 -5.58
N TYR A 47 -2.60 4.23 -6.36
CA TYR A 47 -1.36 4.56 -7.05
C TYR A 47 -0.71 5.78 -6.41
N ALA A 48 0.61 5.74 -6.38
CA ALA A 48 1.47 6.85 -6.05
C ALA A 48 2.08 7.42 -7.33
N LEU A 49 1.83 8.69 -7.58
CA LEU A 49 2.39 9.42 -8.71
C LEU A 49 3.35 10.49 -8.22
N PHE A 50 4.54 10.51 -8.79
CA PHE A 50 5.47 11.62 -8.64
C PHE A 50 5.33 12.54 -9.84
N ARG A 51 5.17 13.82 -9.56
CA ARG A 51 5.17 14.93 -10.52
C ARG A 51 6.34 15.84 -10.15
N SER A 52 6.79 16.66 -11.09
CA SER A 52 8.03 17.47 -11.01
C SER A 52 8.42 17.99 -9.63
N SER A 53 7.47 18.42 -8.80
CA SER A 53 7.68 18.85 -7.41
C SER A 53 6.69 18.29 -6.39
N SER A 54 5.82 17.35 -6.75
CA SER A 54 4.76 16.88 -5.85
C SER A 54 4.51 15.38 -5.93
N PHE A 55 4.04 14.84 -4.82
CA PHE A 55 3.61 13.45 -4.71
C PHE A 55 2.11 13.40 -4.50
N VAL A 56 1.42 12.57 -5.28
CA VAL A 56 -0.04 12.44 -5.21
C VAL A 56 -0.43 10.98 -5.10
N LEU A 57 -1.33 10.69 -4.16
CA LEU A 57 -2.00 9.40 -4.05
C LEU A 57 -3.36 9.48 -4.72
N VAL A 58 -3.66 8.53 -5.61
CA VAL A 58 -4.95 8.47 -6.29
C VAL A 58 -5.49 7.04 -6.32
N PRO A 59 -6.82 6.85 -6.22
CA PRO A 59 -7.42 5.56 -6.48
C PRO A 59 -7.33 5.22 -7.98
N GLU A 60 -7.37 3.93 -8.31
CA GLU A 60 -7.30 3.43 -9.69
C GLU A 60 -8.31 4.09 -10.64
N THR A 61 -9.50 4.46 -10.14
CA THR A 61 -10.56 5.10 -10.92
C THR A 61 -10.19 6.48 -11.44
N LYS A 62 -9.18 7.13 -10.83
CA LYS A 62 -8.72 8.47 -11.17
C LYS A 62 -7.36 8.44 -11.88
N ILE A 63 -6.74 7.27 -12.08
CA ILE A 63 -5.34 7.18 -12.54
C ILE A 63 -5.10 7.85 -13.89
N GLU A 64 -5.97 7.63 -14.87
CA GLU A 64 -5.81 8.12 -16.24
C GLU A 64 -5.77 9.65 -16.31
N ARG A 65 -6.53 10.33 -15.44
CA ARG A 65 -6.50 11.81 -15.35
C ARG A 65 -5.17 12.34 -14.85
N TYR A 66 -4.43 11.53 -14.07
CA TYR A 66 -3.23 11.97 -13.38
C TYR A 66 -1.93 11.48 -14.00
N ARG A 67 -1.98 10.37 -14.76
CA ARG A 67 -0.83 9.65 -15.29
C ARG A 67 -0.02 10.44 -16.31
N ASN A 68 -0.68 11.17 -17.21
CA ASN A 68 -0.02 11.90 -18.31
C ASN A 68 0.94 13.01 -17.83
N ARG A 69 0.84 13.42 -16.57
CA ARG A 69 1.66 14.49 -15.97
C ARG A 69 2.67 13.98 -14.94
N ALA A 70 2.81 12.66 -14.79
CA ALA A 70 3.65 12.03 -13.78
C ALA A 70 4.96 11.52 -14.39
N SER A 71 6.07 11.79 -13.71
CA SER A 71 7.39 11.27 -14.07
C SER A 71 7.62 9.85 -13.52
N SER A 72 6.90 9.47 -12.47
CA SER A 72 6.85 8.07 -12.03
C SER A 72 5.47 7.70 -11.47
N CYS A 73 5.13 6.42 -11.58
CA CYS A 73 3.89 5.86 -11.06
C CYS A 73 4.16 4.45 -10.53
N HIS A 74 3.64 4.12 -9.34
CA HIS A 74 3.71 2.77 -8.79
C HIS A 74 2.48 2.46 -7.93
N VAL A 75 2.25 1.16 -7.71
CA VAL A 75 1.22 0.70 -6.77
C VAL A 75 1.65 1.08 -5.35
N TYR A 76 0.83 1.87 -4.68
CA TYR A 76 1.05 2.28 -3.31
C TYR A 76 0.39 1.33 -2.32
N ALA A 77 -0.88 0.97 -2.57
CA ALA A 77 -1.64 0.07 -1.73
C ALA A 77 -2.64 -0.76 -2.52
N VAL A 78 -3.04 -1.90 -1.93
CA VAL A 78 -4.05 -2.81 -2.46
C VAL A 78 -5.09 -3.10 -1.38
N LEU A 79 -6.35 -3.08 -1.80
CA LEU A 79 -7.53 -3.24 -0.95
C LEU A 79 -8.46 -4.32 -1.53
N GLN A 80 -9.21 -4.99 -0.66
CA GLN A 80 -10.27 -5.91 -1.09
C GLN A 80 -11.55 -5.18 -1.49
N SER A 81 -11.90 -4.09 -0.79
CA SER A 81 -13.09 -3.27 -1.07
C SER A 81 -12.71 -1.91 -1.69
N ARG A 82 -13.56 -1.41 -2.59
CA ARG A 82 -13.37 -0.07 -3.17
C ARG A 82 -13.49 0.98 -2.07
N ASN A 83 -12.45 1.80 -1.93
CA ASN A 83 -12.48 2.99 -1.10
C ASN A 83 -11.68 4.10 -1.80
N GLU A 84 -12.30 5.25 -2.00
CA GLU A 84 -11.69 6.42 -2.66
C GLU A 84 -11.30 7.54 -1.70
N ASP A 85 -11.57 7.38 -0.40
CA ASP A 85 -11.18 8.32 0.65
C ASP A 85 -9.69 8.12 1.01
N PRO A 86 -8.82 9.13 0.82
CA PRO A 86 -7.40 9.04 1.19
C PRO A 86 -7.14 8.69 2.66
N CYS A 87 -8.10 8.95 3.56
CA CYS A 87 -7.99 8.59 4.97
C CYS A 87 -7.74 7.08 5.17
N VAL A 88 -8.25 6.22 4.27
CA VAL A 88 -8.02 4.77 4.34
C VAL A 88 -6.54 4.42 4.27
N ILE A 89 -5.77 5.16 3.46
CA ILE A 89 -4.34 4.95 3.29
C ILE A 89 -3.58 5.49 4.50
N TYR A 90 -3.95 6.68 4.97
CA TYR A 90 -3.35 7.28 6.16
C TYR A 90 -3.50 6.39 7.39
N THR A 91 -4.71 5.88 7.63
CA THR A 91 -4.99 4.98 8.77
C THR A 91 -4.19 3.68 8.66
N ALA A 92 -4.05 3.11 7.46
CA ALA A 92 -3.25 1.90 7.24
C ALA A 92 -1.76 2.13 7.57
N ASP A 93 -1.19 3.24 7.10
CA ASP A 93 0.20 3.61 7.34
C ASP A 93 0.46 3.96 8.82
N LEU A 94 -0.50 4.62 9.48
CA LEU A 94 -0.44 4.93 10.92
C LEU A 94 -0.44 3.63 11.74
N LYS A 95 -1.38 2.72 11.48
CA LYS A 95 -1.46 1.40 12.12
C LYS A 95 -0.15 0.60 11.93
N ASN A 96 0.40 0.62 10.72
CA ASN A 96 1.68 -0.02 10.42
C ASN A 96 2.87 0.64 11.14
N SER A 97 2.79 1.94 11.43
CA SER A 97 3.83 2.65 12.19
C SER A 97 3.76 2.34 13.68
N LEU A 98 2.55 2.28 14.24
CA LEU A 98 2.32 1.92 15.64
C LEU A 98 2.65 0.46 15.95
N ARG A 99 2.48 -0.49 15.01
CA ARG A 99 2.88 -1.90 15.20
C ARG A 99 4.37 -2.09 15.53
N GLY A 100 5.23 -1.14 15.13
CA GLY A 100 6.64 -1.13 15.54
C GLY A 100 6.85 -0.73 17.01
N PHE A 101 6.07 0.25 17.49
CA PHE A 101 6.16 0.76 18.85
C PHE A 101 5.68 -0.26 19.90
N TYR A 102 4.53 -0.90 19.68
CA TYR A 102 3.99 -1.88 20.63
C TYR A 102 4.79 -3.19 20.71
N LYS A 103 5.57 -3.52 19.67
CA LYS A 103 6.52 -4.65 19.74
C LYS A 103 7.75 -4.34 20.59
N MET A 104 8.12 -3.07 20.77
CA MET A 104 9.22 -2.67 21.65
C MET A 104 8.75 -2.54 23.11
N SER A 105 7.57 -1.99 23.37
CA SER A 105 7.05 -1.85 24.73
C SER A 105 6.68 -3.19 25.40
N ALA A 106 6.49 -4.26 24.63
CA ALA A 106 6.26 -5.60 25.17
C ALA A 106 7.54 -6.32 25.64
N ILE A 107 8.74 -5.77 25.35
CA ILE A 107 10.03 -6.40 25.69
C ILE A 107 10.63 -5.83 27.00
N GLU A 108 10.14 -4.69 27.51
CA GLU A 108 10.67 -4.07 28.75
C GLU A 108 10.08 -4.64 30.06
N HIS A 109 9.38 -5.77 30.02
CA HIS A 109 8.85 -6.43 31.23
C HIS A 109 9.32 -7.87 31.39
N LEU A 110 10.61 -8.15 31.21
CA LEU A 110 11.26 -9.28 31.88
C LEU A 110 12.61 -8.82 32.42
N ARG A 111 12.71 -8.90 33.75
CA ARG A 111 13.83 -8.52 34.62
C ARG A 111 15.15 -9.17 34.22
#